data_AF-A0A0Q8EGB1-F1
#
_entry.id   AF-A0A0Q8EGB1-F1
#
_cell.length_a   1.000
_cell.length_b   1.000
_cell.length_c   1.000
_cell.angle_alpha   90.00
_cell.angle_beta   90.00
_cell.angle_gamma   90.00
#
_symmetry.space_group_name_H-M   'P 1'
#
loop_
_entity.id
_entity.type
_entity.pdbx_description
1 polymer ?
#
loop_
_entity_poly.entity_id
_entity_poly.type
_entity_poly.pdbx_seq_one_letter_code
_entity_poly.pdbx_strand_id
1 'polypeptide(L)'
;MSVIEVLGELVRRAVANQPGWHISSTDMTEWVAGTGLTRDALLGDVALELARRYDADALTFEIADAVANSLHFYVTLQDANRPEVFDSVFDAFDEGEYFHDSDRTEDPELAFTRPLIRKILASQSRADVAVNDAPPVEHAGLVPVDGFVTTVRFDGWSPVAWWGTGPHGDEILATEGCHVALWSSPEECLRTVRERGWRLADDDGVENTDVTELDFEPAQSWLRGASTSLDTKAGLDLWNFAIDVAHSLGRPFRHRGRLADRCHHKLTAANVPRAFGVETYAPRWTAAEIRVLRRVLGEAVHVVRSGLGERTPDRLR
;
A
#
# COMPACT_ATOMS: atom_id res chain seq x y z
N MET A 1 -24.62 20.00 -2.42
CA MET A 1 -23.35 20.35 -1.76
C MET A 1 -22.23 20.17 -2.78
N SER A 2 -21.28 21.09 -2.85
CA SER A 2 -20.11 21.01 -3.73
C SER A 2 -18.86 20.60 -2.96
N VAL A 3 -17.83 20.14 -3.67
CA VAL A 3 -16.49 19.85 -3.10
C VAL A 3 -15.93 21.07 -2.37
N ILE A 4 -16.15 22.27 -2.91
CA ILE A 4 -15.75 23.55 -2.30
C ILE A 4 -16.44 23.77 -0.95
N GLU A 5 -17.73 23.43 -0.83
CA GLU A 5 -18.47 23.56 0.43
C GLU A 5 -17.99 22.54 1.47
N VAL A 6 -17.70 21.30 1.06
CA VAL A 6 -17.12 20.26 1.93
C VAL A 6 -15.75 20.69 2.45
N LEU A 7 -14.84 21.15 1.58
CA LEU A 7 -13.55 21.64 2.05
C LEU A 7 -13.70 22.88 2.95
N GLY A 8 -14.61 23.79 2.63
CA GLY A 8 -14.89 24.95 3.46
C GLY A 8 -15.37 24.57 4.87
N GLU A 9 -16.18 23.53 5.00
CA GLU A 9 -16.59 22.92 6.27
C GLU A 9 -15.37 22.40 7.05
N LEU A 10 -14.51 21.60 6.40
CA LEU A 10 -13.31 21.03 7.02
C LEU A 10 -12.35 22.13 7.50
N VAL A 11 -12.09 23.15 6.68
CA VAL A 11 -11.24 24.29 7.03
C VAL A 11 -11.82 25.05 8.22
N ARG A 12 -13.14 25.27 8.28
CA ARG A 12 -13.78 25.90 9.46
C ARG A 12 -13.56 25.08 10.74
N ARG A 13 -13.68 23.75 10.66
CA ARG A 13 -13.44 22.86 11.81
C ARG A 13 -11.96 22.89 12.24
N ALA A 14 -11.02 22.88 11.28
CA ALA A 14 -9.59 23.04 11.53
C ALA A 14 -9.25 24.35 12.25
N VAL A 15 -9.75 25.48 11.73
CA VAL A 15 -9.53 26.82 12.30
C VAL A 15 -10.14 26.96 13.70
N ALA A 16 -11.31 26.35 13.94
CA ALA A 16 -11.93 26.35 15.26
C ALA A 16 -11.09 25.60 16.31
N ASN A 17 -10.06 24.85 15.89
CA ASN A 17 -9.12 24.10 16.71
C ASN A 17 -9.81 23.29 17.81
N GLN A 18 -10.94 22.67 17.47
CA GLN A 18 -11.68 21.85 18.41
C GLN A 18 -10.87 20.58 18.69
N PRO A 19 -10.47 20.30 19.94
CA PRO A 19 -9.72 19.09 20.23
C PRO A 19 -10.46 17.84 19.73
N GLY A 20 -9.83 17.07 18.85
CA GLY A 20 -10.38 15.81 18.34
C GLY A 20 -11.53 15.96 17.35
N TRP A 21 -11.61 17.07 16.61
CA TRP A 21 -12.53 17.12 15.46
C TRP A 21 -12.07 16.11 14.40
N HIS A 22 -12.94 15.17 14.09
CA HIS A 22 -12.69 14.14 13.10
C HIS A 22 -13.91 14.03 12.19
N ILE A 23 -13.69 13.60 10.96
CA ILE A 23 -14.76 13.30 10.03
C ILE A 23 -15.45 12.02 10.52
N SER A 24 -16.76 12.09 10.71
CA SER A 24 -17.58 10.94 11.08
C SER A 24 -18.14 10.23 9.83
N SER A 25 -18.64 9.00 10.01
CA SER A 25 -19.36 8.30 8.93
C SER A 25 -20.66 9.01 8.54
N THR A 26 -21.28 9.75 9.47
CA THR A 26 -22.45 10.60 9.17
C THR A 26 -22.05 11.76 8.26
N ASP A 27 -20.98 12.49 8.58
CA ASP A 27 -20.46 13.58 7.72
C ASP A 27 -20.25 13.08 6.29
N MET A 28 -19.50 11.97 6.14
CA MET A 28 -19.20 11.43 4.82
C MET A 28 -20.46 10.97 4.06
N THR A 29 -21.43 10.37 4.75
CA THR A 29 -22.70 9.96 4.14
C THR A 29 -23.48 11.17 3.62
N GLU A 30 -23.54 12.25 4.41
CA GLU A 30 -24.21 13.49 4.02
C GLU A 30 -23.50 14.17 2.85
N TRP A 31 -22.17 14.21 2.85
CA TRP A 31 -21.40 14.82 1.77
C TRP A 31 -21.50 14.04 0.46
N VAL A 32 -21.43 12.71 0.51
CA VAL A 32 -21.66 11.83 -0.65
C VAL A 32 -23.07 12.04 -1.22
N ALA A 33 -24.10 12.02 -0.35
CA ALA A 33 -25.47 12.25 -0.79
C ALA A 33 -25.66 13.67 -1.36
N GLY A 34 -25.03 14.67 -0.74
CA GLY A 34 -25.14 16.07 -1.14
C GLY A 34 -24.41 16.42 -2.43
N THR A 35 -23.30 15.73 -2.74
CA THR A 35 -22.48 15.97 -3.94
C THR A 35 -22.87 15.08 -5.12
N GLY A 36 -23.48 13.92 -4.84
CA GLY A 36 -23.75 12.89 -5.85
C GLY A 36 -22.50 12.11 -6.29
N LEU A 37 -21.35 12.37 -5.69
CA LEU A 37 -20.10 11.67 -5.96
C LEU A 37 -20.05 10.36 -5.18
N THR A 38 -19.30 9.37 -5.68
CA THR A 38 -18.89 8.25 -4.84
C THR A 38 -17.98 8.74 -3.72
N ARG A 39 -17.87 7.97 -2.63
CA ARG A 39 -16.97 8.29 -1.52
C ARG A 39 -15.54 8.55 -2.01
N ASP A 40 -15.03 7.69 -2.88
CA ASP A 40 -13.67 7.76 -3.41
C ASP A 40 -13.48 9.01 -4.28
N ALA A 41 -14.42 9.29 -5.19
CA ALA A 41 -14.36 10.49 -6.02
C ALA A 41 -14.38 11.76 -5.15
N LEU A 42 -15.24 11.81 -4.13
CA LEU A 42 -15.30 12.93 -3.19
C LEU A 42 -13.97 13.13 -2.44
N LEU A 43 -13.37 12.05 -1.92
CA LEU A 43 -12.08 12.12 -1.22
C LEU A 43 -10.96 12.64 -2.13
N GLY A 44 -10.90 12.16 -3.38
CA GLY A 44 -9.93 12.61 -4.38
C GLY A 44 -10.11 14.09 -4.72
N ASP A 45 -11.35 14.51 -4.98
CA ASP A 45 -11.67 15.89 -5.35
C ASP A 45 -11.41 16.87 -4.20
N VAL A 46 -11.75 16.50 -2.96
CA VAL A 46 -11.48 17.34 -1.77
C VAL A 46 -9.98 17.49 -1.55
N ALA A 47 -9.19 16.42 -1.69
CA ALA A 47 -7.73 16.50 -1.57
C ALA A 47 -7.10 17.38 -2.66
N LEU A 48 -7.59 17.29 -3.90
CA LEU A 48 -7.12 18.17 -4.97
C LEU A 48 -7.47 19.63 -4.73
N GLU A 49 -8.68 19.90 -4.27
CA GLU A 49 -9.09 21.26 -3.93
C GLU A 49 -8.29 21.82 -2.73
N LEU A 50 -7.97 20.98 -1.74
CA LEU A 50 -7.07 21.31 -0.63
C LEU A 50 -5.68 21.72 -1.16
N ALA A 51 -5.09 20.87 -2.01
CA ALA A 51 -3.79 21.11 -2.63
C ALA A 51 -3.75 22.41 -3.45
N ARG A 52 -4.80 22.69 -4.26
CA ARG A 52 -4.90 23.93 -5.04
C ARG A 52 -4.94 25.17 -4.16
N ARG A 53 -5.74 25.15 -3.08
CA ARG A 53 -5.83 26.30 -2.16
C ARG A 53 -4.55 26.52 -1.39
N TYR A 54 -3.88 25.45 -0.98
CA TYR A 54 -2.59 25.55 -0.33
C TYR A 54 -1.51 26.11 -1.28
N ASP A 55 -1.39 25.62 -2.51
CA ASP A 55 -0.42 26.16 -3.48
C ASP A 55 -0.70 27.63 -3.86
N ALA A 56 -1.97 28.04 -3.84
CA ALA A 56 -2.40 29.42 -4.05
C ALA A 56 -2.27 30.32 -2.80
N ASP A 57 -1.61 29.85 -1.74
CA ASP A 57 -1.44 30.56 -0.46
C ASP A 57 -2.77 30.96 0.24
N ALA A 58 -3.88 30.28 -0.08
CA ALA A 58 -5.19 30.53 0.52
C ALA A 58 -5.38 29.78 1.85
N LEU A 59 -4.48 28.84 2.19
CA LEU A 59 -4.45 28.10 3.45
C LEU A 59 -3.01 28.09 3.98
N THR A 60 -2.84 28.20 5.30
CA THR A 60 -1.52 27.95 5.92
C THR A 60 -1.24 26.45 5.94
N PHE A 61 0.04 26.07 6.10
CA PHE A 61 0.42 24.67 6.22
C PHE A 61 -0.31 23.98 7.37
N GLU A 62 -0.38 24.59 8.55
CA GLU A 62 -1.00 23.96 9.73
C GLU A 62 -2.48 23.65 9.51
N ILE A 63 -3.21 24.53 8.81
CA ILE A 63 -4.63 24.31 8.50
C ILE A 63 -4.77 23.21 7.45
N ALA A 64 -3.95 23.27 6.39
CA ALA A 64 -4.04 22.31 5.30
C ALA A 64 -3.66 20.90 5.76
N ASP A 65 -2.59 20.79 6.54
CA ASP A 65 -2.14 19.56 7.18
C ASP A 65 -3.21 18.99 8.12
N ALA A 66 -3.80 19.80 9.00
CA ALA A 66 -4.86 19.33 9.90
C ALA A 66 -6.07 18.74 9.14
N VAL A 67 -6.42 19.32 7.99
CA VAL A 67 -7.47 18.78 7.11
C VAL A 67 -7.04 17.46 6.47
N ALA A 68 -5.81 17.39 5.92
CA ALA A 68 -5.26 16.18 5.32
C ALA A 68 -5.21 15.02 6.34
N ASN A 69 -4.70 15.28 7.54
CA ASN A 69 -4.64 14.37 8.67
C ASN A 69 -6.04 13.87 9.08
N SER A 70 -7.04 14.75 9.13
CA SER A 70 -8.43 14.33 9.45
C SER A 70 -9.04 13.44 8.37
N LEU A 71 -8.80 13.72 7.09
CA LEU A 71 -9.25 12.85 5.99
C LEU A 71 -8.56 11.49 6.04
N HIS A 72 -7.24 11.46 6.26
CA HIS A 72 -6.47 10.22 6.36
C HIS A 72 -6.96 9.36 7.53
N PHE A 73 -7.21 9.98 8.68
CA PHE A 73 -7.75 9.29 9.85
C PHE A 73 -9.09 8.59 9.54
N TYR A 74 -10.02 9.29 8.88
CA TYR A 74 -11.30 8.71 8.46
C TYR A 74 -11.11 7.51 7.53
N VAL A 75 -10.32 7.69 6.48
CA VAL A 75 -10.05 6.64 5.48
C VAL A 75 -9.44 5.40 6.13
N THR A 76 -8.53 5.59 7.08
CA THR A 76 -7.88 4.50 7.82
C THR A 76 -8.86 3.75 8.72
N LEU A 77 -9.72 4.45 9.45
CA LEU A 77 -10.67 3.81 10.36
C LEU A 77 -11.79 3.06 9.66
N GLN A 78 -12.20 3.53 8.48
CA GLN A 78 -13.34 2.95 7.75
C GLN A 78 -12.92 1.90 6.71
N ASP A 79 -11.62 1.61 6.59
CA ASP A 79 -11.06 0.75 5.53
C ASP A 79 -11.59 1.17 4.14
N ALA A 80 -11.68 2.49 3.93
CA ALA A 80 -12.17 3.04 2.68
C ALA A 80 -11.08 2.94 1.62
N ASN A 81 -11.49 2.75 0.35
CA ASN A 81 -10.58 2.84 -0.76
C ASN A 81 -9.93 4.23 -0.79
N ARG A 82 -8.64 4.28 -1.13
CA ARG A 82 -7.86 5.51 -1.12
C ARG A 82 -7.55 5.93 -2.54
N PRO A 83 -8.16 7.03 -3.03
CA PRO A 83 -7.78 7.57 -4.34
C PRO A 83 -6.28 7.87 -4.35
N GLU A 84 -5.59 7.51 -5.44
CA GLU A 84 -4.14 7.72 -5.54
C GLU A 84 -3.74 9.19 -5.30
N VAL A 85 -4.55 10.10 -5.82
CA VAL A 85 -4.37 11.55 -5.66
C VAL A 85 -4.58 12.01 -4.22
N PHE A 86 -5.51 11.39 -3.50
CA PHE A 86 -5.77 11.72 -2.10
C PHE A 86 -4.52 11.48 -1.25
N ASP A 87 -3.94 10.29 -1.36
CA ASP A 87 -2.78 9.97 -0.56
C ASP A 87 -1.52 10.70 -1.03
N SER A 88 -1.37 10.95 -2.34
CA SER A 88 -0.24 11.76 -2.82
C SER A 88 -0.23 13.14 -2.17
N VAL A 89 -1.42 13.75 -2.02
CA VAL A 89 -1.57 15.02 -1.32
C VAL A 89 -1.29 14.86 0.17
N PHE A 90 -1.82 13.81 0.81
CA PHE A 90 -1.55 13.51 2.22
C PHE A 90 -0.05 13.34 2.50
N ASP A 91 0.63 12.47 1.74
CA ASP A 91 2.07 12.20 1.87
C ASP A 91 2.88 13.50 1.69
N ALA A 92 2.48 14.37 0.75
CA ALA A 92 3.15 15.66 0.58
C ALA A 92 3.08 16.55 1.84
N PHE A 93 1.96 16.55 2.57
CA PHE A 93 1.83 17.26 3.84
C PHE A 93 2.63 16.58 4.96
N ASP A 94 2.58 15.24 5.06
CA ASP A 94 3.35 14.46 6.05
C ASP A 94 4.86 14.73 5.93
N GLU A 95 5.38 14.81 4.70
CA GLU A 95 6.79 15.17 4.45
C GLU A 95 7.15 16.60 4.93
N GLY A 96 6.18 17.49 5.11
CA GLY A 96 6.40 18.83 5.67
C GLY A 96 6.46 18.89 7.19
N GLU A 97 6.04 17.84 7.90
CA GLU A 97 5.96 17.86 9.38
C GLU A 97 7.33 17.74 10.06
N TYR A 98 8.35 17.27 9.35
CA TYR A 98 9.62 16.89 9.97
C TYR A 98 10.84 17.28 9.14
N PHE A 99 11.93 17.59 9.83
CA PHE A 99 13.22 17.86 9.19
C PHE A 99 13.77 16.56 8.58
N HIS A 100 14.08 16.62 7.30
CA HIS A 100 14.73 15.54 6.57
C HIS A 100 16.24 15.67 6.77
N ASP A 101 16.82 14.71 7.48
CA ASP A 101 18.23 14.61 7.89
C ASP A 101 18.58 15.33 9.19
N SER A 102 19.88 15.32 9.51
CA SER A 102 20.44 16.06 10.64
C SER A 102 20.47 17.57 10.38
N ASP A 103 20.21 18.01 9.15
CA ASP A 103 20.14 19.42 8.81
C ASP A 103 18.78 19.99 9.20
N ARG A 104 18.79 20.94 10.15
CA ARG A 104 17.60 21.64 10.64
C ARG A 104 17.55 23.10 10.18
N THR A 105 18.34 23.43 9.16
CA THR A 105 18.44 24.81 8.66
C THR A 105 17.38 25.14 7.60
N GLU A 106 16.79 24.12 6.98
CA GLU A 106 15.75 24.28 5.96
C GLU A 106 14.35 24.02 6.53
N ASP A 107 13.37 24.83 6.13
CA ASP A 107 11.97 24.62 6.47
C ASP A 107 11.41 23.45 5.66
N PRO A 108 10.97 22.34 6.31
CA PRO A 108 10.49 21.17 5.60
C PRO A 108 9.24 21.44 4.74
N GLU A 109 8.38 22.40 5.11
CA GLU A 109 7.24 22.81 4.30
C GLU A 109 7.70 23.29 2.91
N LEU A 110 8.68 24.19 2.92
CA LEU A 110 9.19 24.84 1.71
C LEU A 110 10.03 23.88 0.87
N ALA A 111 10.79 23.01 1.53
CA ALA A 111 11.67 22.05 0.91
C ALA A 111 10.93 20.87 0.28
N PHE A 112 9.85 20.39 0.92
CA PHE A 112 9.19 19.13 0.55
C PHE A 112 7.73 19.33 0.16
N THR A 113 6.88 19.84 1.05
CA THR A 113 5.42 19.91 0.80
C THR A 113 5.10 20.75 -0.42
N ARG A 114 5.61 21.97 -0.52
CA ARG A 114 5.27 22.87 -1.66
C ARG A 114 5.72 22.31 -3.01
N PRO A 115 6.97 21.84 -3.18
CA PRO A 115 7.37 21.19 -4.42
C PRO A 115 6.53 19.96 -4.79
N LEU A 116 6.19 19.11 -3.82
CA LEU A 116 5.39 17.91 -4.05
C LEU A 116 3.95 18.24 -4.47
N ILE A 117 3.31 19.19 -3.79
CA ILE A 117 1.96 19.65 -4.15
C ILE A 117 1.93 20.20 -5.59
N ARG A 118 2.89 21.04 -5.97
CA ARG A 118 2.99 21.57 -7.35
C ARG A 118 3.15 20.46 -8.39
N LYS A 119 3.95 19.44 -8.08
CA LYS A 119 4.16 18.27 -8.95
C LYS A 119 2.87 17.46 -9.12
N ILE A 120 2.08 17.29 -8.06
CA ILE A 120 0.79 16.60 -8.09
C ILE A 120 -0.19 17.37 -8.99
N LEU A 121 -0.34 18.68 -8.77
CA LEU A 121 -1.23 19.53 -9.56
C LEU A 121 -0.86 19.58 -11.05
N ALA A 122 0.44 19.63 -11.35
CA ALA A 122 0.94 19.58 -12.74
C ALA A 122 0.64 18.25 -13.44
N SER A 123 0.69 17.13 -12.70
CA SER A 123 0.38 15.79 -13.24
C SER A 123 -1.11 15.63 -13.56
N GLN A 124 -2.00 16.13 -12.70
CA GLN A 124 -3.45 16.07 -12.94
C GLN A 124 -3.86 16.87 -14.17
N SER A 125 -3.27 18.05 -14.36
CA SER A 125 -3.51 18.88 -15.54
C SER A 125 -3.14 18.16 -16.86
N ARG A 126 -2.23 17.17 -16.82
CA ARG A 126 -1.88 16.33 -17.98
C ARG A 126 -2.79 15.12 -18.13
N ALA A 127 -3.19 14.51 -17.01
CA ALA A 127 -4.09 13.35 -17.00
C ALA A 127 -5.48 13.71 -17.54
N ASP A 128 -6.03 14.86 -17.16
CA ASP A 128 -7.32 15.36 -17.65
C ASP A 128 -7.35 15.52 -19.18
N VAL A 129 -6.20 15.75 -19.80
CA VAL A 129 -6.05 15.84 -21.26
C VAL A 129 -5.99 14.44 -21.90
N ALA A 130 -5.39 13.45 -21.23
CA ALA A 130 -5.16 12.11 -21.78
C ALA A 130 -6.33 11.13 -21.58
N VAL A 131 -7.08 11.25 -20.47
CA VAL A 131 -8.21 10.35 -20.14
C VAL A 131 -9.37 10.46 -21.14
N ASN A 132 -9.45 11.57 -21.88
CA ASN A 132 -10.47 11.75 -22.92
C ASN A 132 -10.23 10.88 -24.19
N ASP A 133 -9.09 10.19 -24.33
CA ASP A 133 -8.71 9.53 -25.58
C ASP A 133 -8.30 8.03 -25.47
N ALA A 134 -8.31 7.38 -24.30
CA ALA A 134 -7.77 6.01 -24.15
C ALA A 134 -8.83 4.90 -24.03
N PRO A 135 -8.76 3.81 -24.84
CA PRO A 135 -9.61 2.63 -24.68
C PRO A 135 -9.16 1.74 -23.49
N PRO A 136 -10.06 0.92 -22.92
CA PRO A 136 -9.74 0.01 -21.82
C PRO A 136 -8.71 -1.05 -22.26
N VAL A 137 -7.66 -1.25 -21.45
CA VAL A 137 -6.61 -2.23 -21.70
C VAL A 137 -7.04 -3.59 -21.15
N GLU A 138 -7.16 -4.60 -22.01
CA GLU A 138 -7.24 -5.99 -21.57
C GLU A 138 -5.90 -6.41 -20.97
N HIS A 139 -5.87 -6.65 -19.67
CA HIS A 139 -4.68 -7.20 -19.00
C HIS A 139 -4.59 -8.70 -19.28
N ALA A 140 -3.78 -9.06 -20.27
CA ALA A 140 -3.34 -10.45 -20.41
C ALA A 140 -2.63 -10.89 -19.11
N GLY A 141 -2.97 -12.08 -18.60
CA GLY A 141 -2.40 -12.59 -17.36
C GLY A 141 -0.86 -12.65 -17.41
N LEU A 142 -0.22 -12.29 -16.31
CA LEU A 142 1.23 -12.38 -16.14
C LEU A 142 1.60 -13.77 -15.62
N VAL A 143 2.78 -14.24 -16.04
CA VAL A 143 3.34 -15.51 -15.58
C VAL A 143 4.85 -15.33 -15.41
N PRO A 144 5.43 -15.76 -14.26
CA PRO A 144 6.88 -15.88 -14.10
C PRO A 144 7.52 -16.68 -15.23
N VAL A 145 8.72 -16.27 -15.67
CA VAL A 145 9.54 -17.02 -16.63
C VAL A 145 10.04 -18.30 -16.00
N ASP A 146 10.61 -18.17 -14.80
CA ASP A 146 11.08 -19.26 -13.95
C ASP A 146 10.45 -19.06 -12.56
N GLY A 147 9.90 -20.11 -11.96
CA GLY A 147 9.19 -19.98 -10.69
C GLY A 147 9.21 -21.23 -9.81
N PHE A 148 8.65 -21.07 -8.64
CA PHE A 148 8.53 -22.12 -7.63
C PHE A 148 7.15 -22.09 -6.98
N VAL A 149 6.81 -23.19 -6.34
CA VAL A 149 5.52 -23.37 -5.68
C VAL A 149 5.58 -22.82 -4.27
N THR A 150 4.65 -21.92 -3.94
CA THR A 150 4.58 -21.30 -2.63
C THR A 150 3.21 -21.52 -1.99
N THR A 151 3.19 -22.10 -0.79
CA THR A 151 2.00 -22.14 0.05
C THR A 151 1.95 -20.89 0.91
N VAL A 152 0.83 -20.18 0.88
CA VAL A 152 0.65 -18.88 1.56
C VAL A 152 -0.38 -19.04 2.65
N ARG A 153 0.00 -19.00 3.93
CA ARG A 153 -0.94 -19.03 5.05
C ARG A 153 -1.38 -17.61 5.43
N PHE A 154 -2.66 -17.31 5.19
CA PHE A 154 -3.26 -15.98 5.33
C PHE A 154 -4.75 -16.08 5.65
N ASP A 155 -5.24 -15.32 6.64
CA ASP A 155 -6.66 -15.30 7.06
C ASP A 155 -7.25 -16.71 7.33
N GLY A 156 -6.47 -17.60 7.94
CA GLY A 156 -6.87 -18.96 8.30
C GLY A 156 -7.04 -19.90 7.09
N TRP A 157 -6.44 -19.55 5.96
CA TRP A 157 -6.43 -20.34 4.73
C TRP A 157 -5.00 -20.45 4.17
N SER A 158 -4.74 -21.48 3.38
CA SER A 158 -3.42 -21.82 2.83
C SER A 158 -3.48 -22.10 1.33
N PRO A 159 -3.80 -21.12 0.47
CA PRO A 159 -3.71 -21.31 -0.98
C PRO A 159 -2.27 -21.55 -1.42
N VAL A 160 -2.15 -22.14 -2.60
CA VAL A 160 -0.88 -22.27 -3.31
C VAL A 160 -0.82 -21.25 -4.45
N ALA A 161 0.32 -20.60 -4.61
CA ALA A 161 0.61 -19.67 -5.68
C ALA A 161 1.90 -20.08 -6.43
N TRP A 162 2.00 -19.60 -7.66
CA TRP A 162 3.18 -19.74 -8.51
C TRP A 162 3.91 -18.40 -8.53
N TRP A 163 5.12 -18.36 -7.99
CA TRP A 163 5.89 -17.15 -7.74
C TRP A 163 7.29 -17.32 -8.32
N GLY A 164 7.83 -16.28 -8.94
CA GLY A 164 9.23 -16.24 -9.34
C GLY A 164 9.54 -15.06 -10.24
N THR A 165 10.63 -15.18 -10.99
CA THR A 165 11.19 -14.09 -11.77
C THR A 165 10.41 -13.87 -13.07
N GLY A 166 9.98 -12.63 -13.29
CA GLY A 166 9.33 -12.15 -14.49
C GLY A 166 10.30 -11.86 -15.64
N PRO A 167 9.78 -11.45 -16.81
CA PRO A 167 10.60 -11.21 -18.01
C PRO A 167 11.66 -10.12 -17.85
N HIS A 168 11.56 -9.26 -16.84
CA HIS A 168 12.49 -8.16 -16.59
C HIS A 168 13.38 -8.37 -15.36
N GLY A 169 13.38 -9.57 -14.77
CA GLY A 169 14.18 -9.89 -13.58
C GLY A 169 13.52 -9.47 -12.25
N ASP A 170 12.31 -8.93 -12.32
CA ASP A 170 11.43 -8.60 -11.20
C ASP A 170 10.74 -9.84 -10.65
N GLU A 171 10.46 -9.89 -9.35
CA GLU A 171 9.66 -10.97 -8.77
C GLU A 171 8.16 -10.71 -9.01
N ILE A 172 7.46 -11.69 -9.58
CA ILE A 172 6.03 -11.63 -9.89
C ILE A 172 5.31 -12.93 -9.56
N LEU A 173 4.00 -12.86 -9.40
CA LEU A 173 3.11 -14.00 -9.28
C LEU A 173 2.40 -14.26 -10.61
N ALA A 174 2.04 -15.51 -10.84
CA ALA A 174 1.08 -15.82 -11.89
C ALA A 174 -0.26 -15.12 -11.59
N THR A 175 -0.86 -14.48 -12.61
CA THR A 175 -2.13 -13.78 -12.49
C THR A 175 -3.16 -14.25 -13.50
N GLU A 176 -4.43 -14.10 -13.14
CA GLU A 176 -5.58 -14.36 -13.99
C GLU A 176 -6.59 -13.22 -13.84
N GLY A 177 -6.74 -12.44 -14.91
CA GLY A 177 -7.53 -11.22 -14.87
C GLY A 177 -6.95 -10.24 -13.84
N CYS A 178 -7.74 -9.90 -12.83
CA CYS A 178 -7.36 -8.96 -11.78
C CYS A 178 -6.94 -9.64 -10.47
N HIS A 179 -6.67 -10.95 -10.47
CA HIS A 179 -6.32 -11.73 -9.28
C HIS A 179 -5.04 -12.54 -9.46
N VAL A 180 -4.41 -12.92 -8.35
CA VAL A 180 -3.36 -13.94 -8.34
C VAL A 180 -3.98 -15.29 -8.70
N ALA A 181 -3.31 -16.07 -9.56
CA ALA A 181 -3.72 -17.43 -9.86
C ALA A 181 -3.40 -18.35 -8.66
N LEU A 182 -4.41 -19.08 -8.17
CA LEU A 182 -4.29 -19.91 -6.97
C LEU A 182 -4.70 -21.35 -7.24
N TRP A 183 -4.09 -22.27 -6.50
CA TRP A 183 -4.35 -23.71 -6.56
C TRP A 183 -4.66 -24.28 -5.19
N SER A 184 -5.37 -25.41 -5.17
CA SER A 184 -5.77 -26.07 -3.91
C SER A 184 -4.62 -26.82 -3.24
N SER A 185 -3.63 -27.26 -4.02
CA SER A 185 -2.45 -27.98 -3.53
C SER A 185 -1.20 -27.73 -4.37
N PRO A 186 0.00 -28.01 -3.81
CA PRO A 186 1.26 -27.92 -4.56
C PRO A 186 1.30 -28.82 -5.79
N GLU A 187 0.76 -30.04 -5.70
CA GLU A 187 0.74 -31.02 -6.79
C GLU A 187 -0.09 -30.53 -7.97
N GLU A 188 -1.22 -29.88 -7.69
CA GLU A 188 -2.10 -29.29 -8.69
C GLU A 188 -1.47 -28.08 -9.39
N CYS A 189 -0.79 -27.22 -8.63
CA CYS A 189 0.03 -26.15 -9.18
C CYS A 189 1.11 -26.72 -10.11
N LEU A 190 1.90 -27.71 -9.66
CA LEU A 190 2.95 -28.33 -10.46
C LEU A 190 2.42 -29.02 -11.72
N ARG A 191 1.27 -29.69 -11.62
CA ARG A 191 0.60 -30.28 -12.79
C ARG A 191 0.24 -29.21 -13.81
N THR A 192 -0.33 -28.09 -13.36
CA THR A 192 -0.67 -26.95 -14.22
C THR A 192 0.57 -26.34 -14.88
N VAL A 193 1.64 -26.12 -14.10
CA VAL A 193 2.93 -25.61 -14.58
C VAL A 193 3.48 -26.49 -15.70
N ARG A 194 3.49 -27.82 -15.51
CA ARG A 194 3.95 -28.79 -16.52
C ARG A 194 3.05 -28.81 -17.77
N GLU A 195 1.74 -28.83 -17.59
CA GLU A 195 0.76 -28.82 -18.70
C GLU A 195 0.87 -27.54 -19.54
N ARG A 196 1.16 -26.40 -18.92
CA ARG A 196 1.35 -25.11 -19.59
C ARG A 196 2.78 -24.88 -20.11
N GLY A 197 3.72 -25.78 -19.79
CA GLY A 197 5.13 -25.64 -20.18
C GLY A 197 5.86 -24.48 -19.49
N TRP A 198 5.42 -24.08 -18.30
CA TRP A 198 6.12 -23.10 -17.47
C TRP A 198 7.37 -23.74 -16.84
N ARG A 199 8.43 -22.96 -16.62
CA ARG A 199 9.72 -23.47 -16.14
C ARG A 199 9.82 -23.38 -14.62
N LEU A 200 10.25 -24.47 -14.00
CA LEU A 200 10.68 -24.45 -12.60
C LEU A 200 12.00 -23.69 -12.50
N ALA A 201 12.17 -22.92 -11.43
CA ALA A 201 13.44 -22.32 -11.11
C ALA A 201 14.48 -23.43 -10.85
N ASP A 202 15.57 -23.40 -11.61
CA ASP A 202 16.67 -24.34 -11.45
C ASP A 202 17.55 -23.88 -10.28
N ASP A 203 17.71 -24.72 -9.25
CA ASP A 203 18.75 -24.58 -8.24
C ASP A 203 19.87 -25.56 -8.59
N ASP A 204 20.99 -25.06 -9.12
CA ASP A 204 22.16 -25.84 -9.53
C ASP A 204 21.88 -27.01 -10.52
N GLY A 205 20.84 -26.88 -11.36
CA GLY A 205 20.47 -27.88 -12.37
C GLY A 205 19.71 -29.09 -11.83
N VAL A 206 19.20 -29.01 -10.60
CA VAL A 206 18.18 -29.91 -10.08
C VAL A 206 16.85 -29.17 -10.08
N GLU A 207 15.81 -29.77 -10.66
CA GLU A 207 14.45 -29.22 -10.59
C GLU A 207 14.07 -29.04 -9.12
N ASN A 208 13.95 -27.79 -8.67
CA ASN A 208 13.57 -27.49 -7.30
C ASN A 208 12.05 -27.71 -7.15
N THR A 209 11.67 -28.85 -6.56
CA THR A 209 10.29 -29.15 -6.21
C THR A 209 9.94 -28.76 -4.78
N ASP A 210 10.84 -28.08 -4.07
CA ASP A 210 10.59 -27.67 -2.69
C ASP A 210 9.48 -26.63 -2.66
N VAL A 211 8.47 -26.93 -1.84
CA VAL A 211 7.36 -26.03 -1.62
C VAL A 211 7.78 -25.05 -0.54
N THR A 212 7.88 -23.77 -0.92
CA THR A 212 8.13 -22.71 0.06
C THR A 212 6.84 -22.43 0.84
N GLU A 213 6.94 -22.26 2.16
CA GLU A 213 5.80 -21.87 3.00
C GLU A 213 6.01 -20.45 3.54
N LEU A 214 5.04 -19.58 3.28
CA LEU A 214 4.95 -18.24 3.84
C LEU A 214 3.80 -18.22 4.85
N ASP A 215 4.11 -17.94 6.12
CA ASP A 215 3.09 -17.79 7.17
C ASP A 215 2.95 -16.35 7.63
N PHE A 216 1.82 -15.73 7.28
CA PHE A 216 1.54 -14.34 7.61
C PHE A 216 0.71 -14.18 8.90
N GLU A 217 0.18 -15.27 9.48
CA GLU A 217 -0.66 -15.21 10.67
C GLU A 217 -0.01 -14.50 11.86
N PRO A 218 1.29 -14.68 12.17
CA PRO A 218 1.93 -13.93 13.25
C PRO A 218 1.88 -12.41 13.05
N ALA A 219 2.12 -11.94 11.83
CA ALA A 219 2.05 -10.51 11.50
C ALA A 219 0.61 -9.98 11.59
N GLN A 220 -0.37 -10.74 11.08
CA GLN A 220 -1.79 -10.38 11.18
C GLN A 220 -2.27 -10.36 12.64
N SER A 221 -1.83 -11.32 13.47
CA SER A 221 -2.11 -11.37 14.90
C SER A 221 -1.57 -10.14 15.64
N TRP A 222 -0.35 -9.71 15.32
CA TRP A 222 0.23 -8.47 15.87
C TRP A 222 -0.54 -7.20 15.44
N LEU A 223 -0.95 -7.12 14.17
CA LEU A 223 -1.79 -6.02 13.67
C LEU A 223 -3.11 -5.93 14.43
N ARG A 224 -3.77 -7.07 14.68
CA ARG A 224 -4.99 -7.19 15.50
C ARG A 224 -4.79 -6.94 16.99
N GLY A 225 -3.54 -6.79 17.45
CA GLY A 225 -3.21 -6.59 18.87
C GLY A 225 -3.28 -7.85 19.72
N ALA A 226 -3.41 -9.04 19.10
CA ALA A 226 -3.39 -10.32 19.79
C ALA A 226 -1.96 -10.78 20.17
N SER A 227 -0.94 -10.18 19.56
CA SER A 227 0.47 -10.31 19.95
C SER A 227 1.05 -8.96 20.34
N THR A 228 1.91 -8.95 21.37
CA THR A 228 2.61 -7.75 21.84
C THR A 228 3.89 -7.45 21.04
N SER A 229 4.44 -8.42 20.33
CA SER A 229 5.63 -8.29 19.49
C SER A 229 5.38 -8.72 18.05
N LEU A 230 5.98 -8.00 17.11
CA LEU A 230 5.99 -8.38 15.70
C LEU A 230 7.01 -9.50 15.49
N ASP A 231 6.56 -10.62 14.92
CA ASP A 231 7.46 -11.61 14.35
C ASP A 231 8.14 -10.99 13.12
N THR A 232 9.46 -10.87 13.16
CA THR A 232 10.20 -10.15 12.12
C THR A 232 10.23 -10.90 10.80
N LYS A 233 10.11 -12.23 10.80
CA LYS A 233 10.08 -13.03 9.57
C LYS A 233 8.72 -12.86 8.90
N ALA A 234 7.63 -13.12 9.64
CA ALA A 234 6.27 -12.97 9.11
C ALA A 234 6.00 -11.53 8.65
N GLY A 235 6.52 -10.54 9.38
CA GLY A 235 6.41 -9.12 8.98
C GLY A 235 7.15 -8.81 7.68
N LEU A 236 8.36 -9.33 7.50
CA LEU A 236 9.14 -9.13 6.26
C LEU A 236 8.51 -9.88 5.09
N ASP A 237 8.15 -11.14 5.28
CA ASP A 237 7.57 -11.97 4.23
C ASP A 237 6.24 -11.37 3.73
N LEU A 238 5.35 -10.94 4.64
CA LEU A 238 4.09 -10.28 4.28
C LEU A 238 4.33 -8.99 3.49
N TRP A 239 5.30 -8.17 3.91
CA TRP A 239 5.64 -6.94 3.23
C TRP A 239 6.15 -7.22 1.81
N ASN A 240 7.13 -8.11 1.65
CA ASN A 240 7.70 -8.44 0.33
C ASN A 240 6.65 -9.07 -0.58
N PHE A 241 5.88 -10.03 -0.07
CA PHE A 241 4.83 -10.67 -0.84
C PHE A 241 3.76 -9.66 -1.32
N ALA A 242 3.42 -8.67 -0.50
CA ALA A 242 2.51 -7.61 -0.92
C ALA A 242 3.10 -6.69 -2.02
N ILE A 243 4.42 -6.46 -2.04
CA ILE A 243 5.10 -5.77 -3.16
C ILE A 243 4.89 -6.55 -4.44
N ASP A 244 5.10 -7.86 -4.41
CA ASP A 244 5.04 -8.69 -5.61
C ASP A 244 3.60 -8.87 -6.08
N VAL A 245 2.63 -8.99 -5.17
CA VAL A 245 1.18 -8.98 -5.51
C VAL A 245 0.78 -7.65 -6.15
N ALA A 246 1.18 -6.54 -5.56
CA ALA A 246 0.89 -5.21 -6.09
C ALA A 246 1.49 -5.04 -7.50
N HIS A 247 2.76 -5.41 -7.66
CA HIS A 247 3.47 -5.34 -8.93
C HIS A 247 2.80 -6.20 -10.01
N SER A 248 2.51 -7.47 -9.69
CA SER A 248 1.91 -8.43 -10.63
C SER A 248 0.50 -8.04 -11.08
N LEU A 249 -0.22 -7.27 -10.26
CA LEU A 249 -1.58 -6.83 -10.56
C LEU A 249 -1.65 -5.37 -11.03
N GLY A 250 -0.50 -4.69 -11.17
CA GLY A 250 -0.45 -3.26 -11.52
C GLY A 250 -1.19 -2.38 -10.49
N ARG A 251 -1.17 -2.77 -9.22
CA ARG A 251 -1.85 -2.08 -8.13
C ARG A 251 -0.89 -1.22 -7.31
N PRO A 252 -1.36 -0.09 -6.77
CA PRO A 252 -0.55 0.71 -5.86
C PRO A 252 -0.33 -0.03 -4.54
N PHE A 253 0.87 0.12 -3.97
CA PHE A 253 1.19 -0.28 -2.59
C PHE A 253 2.26 0.66 -2.02
N ARG A 254 1.89 1.52 -1.05
CA ARG A 254 2.76 2.57 -0.50
C ARG A 254 3.61 2.07 0.64
N HIS A 255 4.56 1.26 0.23
CA HIS A 255 5.50 0.59 1.10
C HIS A 255 6.86 1.30 1.21
N ARG A 256 7.00 2.49 0.61
CA ARG A 256 8.24 3.28 0.59
C ARG A 256 8.13 4.53 1.48
N GLY A 257 9.27 5.21 1.63
CA GLY A 257 9.42 6.40 2.47
C GLY A 257 10.50 6.14 3.52
N ARG A 258 11.21 7.18 3.95
CA ARG A 258 12.45 7.02 4.74
C ARG A 258 12.28 6.16 5.99
N LEU A 259 11.22 6.40 6.78
CA LEU A 259 10.95 5.59 7.96
C LEU A 259 10.48 4.16 7.60
N ALA A 260 9.73 4.00 6.51
CA ALA A 260 9.32 2.68 6.03
C ALA A 260 10.52 1.86 5.54
N ASP A 261 11.40 2.46 4.72
CA ASP A 261 12.65 1.85 4.24
C ASP A 261 13.56 1.50 5.42
N ARG A 262 13.64 2.34 6.46
CA ARG A 262 14.36 2.02 7.70
C ARG A 262 13.74 0.82 8.43
N CYS A 263 12.41 0.76 8.53
CA CYS A 263 11.71 -0.37 9.14
C CYS A 263 11.95 -1.67 8.35
N HIS A 264 11.83 -1.62 7.02
CA HIS A 264 12.10 -2.75 6.12
C HIS A 264 13.56 -3.22 6.24
N HIS A 265 14.52 -2.29 6.28
CA HIS A 265 15.92 -2.61 6.50
C HIS A 265 16.16 -3.33 7.85
N LYS A 266 15.50 -2.88 8.92
CA LYS A 266 15.57 -3.55 10.24
C LYS A 266 14.98 -4.95 10.22
N LEU A 267 13.84 -5.13 9.53
CA LEU A 267 13.23 -6.45 9.33
C LEU A 267 14.18 -7.37 8.53
N THR A 268 14.79 -6.85 7.47
CA THR A 268 15.77 -7.58 6.65
C THR A 268 17.01 -7.97 7.47
N ALA A 269 17.57 -7.05 8.24
CA ALA A 269 18.71 -7.33 9.11
C ALA A 269 18.40 -8.38 10.19
N ALA A 270 17.17 -8.42 10.70
CA ALA A 270 16.74 -9.44 11.66
C ALA A 270 16.68 -10.85 11.06
N ASN A 271 16.32 -10.96 9.77
CA ASN A 271 16.17 -12.25 9.09
C ASN A 271 17.45 -12.72 8.39
N VAL A 272 18.33 -11.80 7.98
CA VAL A 272 19.57 -12.13 7.25
C VAL A 272 20.79 -11.43 7.87
N PRO A 273 21.05 -11.58 9.19
CA PRO A 273 22.02 -10.75 9.92
C PRO A 273 23.45 -10.80 9.34
N ARG A 274 23.85 -11.94 8.76
CA ARG A 274 25.16 -12.11 8.13
C ARG A 274 25.38 -11.16 6.95
N ALA A 275 24.33 -10.82 6.19
CA ALA A 275 24.41 -9.84 5.10
C ALA A 275 24.75 -8.42 5.62
N PHE A 276 24.57 -8.18 6.92
CA PHE A 276 24.87 -6.92 7.61
C PHE A 276 26.12 -7.02 8.48
N GLY A 277 26.92 -8.09 8.33
CA GLY A 277 28.16 -8.27 9.08
C GLY A 277 27.97 -8.52 10.58
N VAL A 278 26.77 -8.95 11.01
CA VAL A 278 26.47 -9.28 12.41
C VAL A 278 26.01 -10.73 12.54
N GLU A 279 26.23 -11.35 13.70
CA GLU A 279 25.79 -12.73 13.95
C GLU A 279 24.28 -12.80 14.23
N THR A 280 23.78 -11.83 14.99
CA THR A 280 22.37 -11.70 15.36
C THR A 280 21.95 -10.24 15.33
N TYR A 281 20.68 -9.98 15.04
CA TYR A 281 20.11 -8.65 15.05
C TYR A 281 18.70 -8.68 15.64
N ALA A 282 18.48 -7.95 16.73
CA ALA A 282 17.17 -7.80 17.35
C ALA A 282 16.71 -6.34 17.19
N PRO A 283 15.72 -6.06 16.32
CA PRO A 283 15.31 -4.69 16.05
C PRO A 283 14.70 -4.04 17.29
N ARG A 284 15.09 -2.79 17.55
CA ARG A 284 14.44 -1.92 18.52
C ARG A 284 13.60 -0.90 17.78
N TRP A 285 12.33 -0.82 18.13
CA TRP A 285 11.36 0.06 17.46
C TRP A 285 11.10 1.30 18.31
N THR A 286 11.19 2.46 17.68
CA THR A 286 10.62 3.70 18.23
C THR A 286 9.10 3.69 18.07
N ALA A 287 8.39 4.55 18.81
CA ALA A 287 6.93 4.70 18.65
C ALA A 287 6.53 5.12 17.22
N ALA A 288 7.35 5.95 16.55
CA ALA A 288 7.13 6.33 15.15
C ALA A 288 7.29 5.13 14.20
N GLU A 289 8.34 4.33 14.37
CA GLU A 289 8.55 3.12 13.57
C GLU A 289 7.44 2.08 13.77
N ILE A 290 6.92 1.92 14.99
CA ILE A 290 5.75 1.06 15.26
C ILE A 290 4.53 1.54 14.49
N ARG A 291 4.26 2.86 14.47
CA ARG A 291 3.14 3.43 13.69
C ARG A 291 3.30 3.15 12.20
N VAL A 292 4.50 3.34 11.66
CA VAL A 292 4.82 3.04 10.25
C VAL A 292 4.68 1.55 9.94
N LEU A 293 5.19 0.66 10.79
CA LEU A 293 5.03 -0.79 10.62
C LEU A 293 3.54 -1.20 10.60
N ARG A 294 2.73 -0.65 11.52
CA ARG A 294 1.28 -0.92 11.54
C ARG A 294 0.59 -0.42 10.27
N ARG A 295 0.95 0.78 9.80
CA ARG A 295 0.42 1.33 8.53
C ARG A 295 0.77 0.42 7.36
N VAL A 296 2.05 0.18 7.11
CA VAL A 296 2.51 -0.54 5.91
C VAL A 296 2.06 -2.00 5.93
N LEU A 297 2.17 -2.70 7.06
CA LEU A 297 1.71 -4.08 7.13
C LEU A 297 0.18 -4.19 7.08
N GLY A 298 -0.55 -3.19 7.60
CA GLY A 298 -2.00 -3.10 7.42
C GLY A 298 -2.40 -2.96 5.96
N GLU A 299 -1.71 -2.08 5.21
CA GLU A 299 -1.90 -1.92 3.77
C GLU A 299 -1.48 -3.19 3.00
N ALA A 300 -0.39 -3.85 3.40
CA ALA A 300 0.04 -5.12 2.84
C ALA A 300 -1.05 -6.20 2.96
N VAL A 301 -1.71 -6.31 4.12
CA VAL A 301 -2.87 -7.20 4.31
C VAL A 301 -3.98 -6.87 3.32
N HIS A 302 -4.28 -5.59 3.10
CA HIS A 302 -5.31 -5.17 2.15
C HIS A 302 -4.93 -5.57 0.71
N VAL A 303 -3.70 -5.27 0.28
CA VAL A 303 -3.18 -5.62 -1.06
C VAL A 303 -3.27 -7.13 -1.29
N VAL A 304 -2.78 -7.93 -0.33
CA VAL A 304 -2.79 -9.40 -0.43
C VAL A 304 -4.22 -9.92 -0.48
N ARG A 305 -5.09 -9.50 0.43
CA ARG A 305 -6.50 -9.94 0.43
C ARG A 305 -7.21 -9.61 -0.88
N SER A 306 -7.03 -8.40 -1.38
CA SER A 306 -7.63 -7.95 -2.64
C SER A 306 -7.04 -8.68 -3.85
N GLY A 307 -5.76 -9.09 -3.78
CA GLY A 307 -5.07 -9.83 -4.85
C GLY A 307 -5.48 -11.30 -4.90
N LEU A 308 -5.54 -11.96 -3.75
CA LEU A 308 -5.99 -13.35 -3.62
C LEU A 308 -7.50 -13.49 -3.92
N GLY A 309 -8.28 -12.44 -3.66
CA GLY A 309 -9.73 -12.41 -3.88
C GLY A 309 -10.53 -13.13 -2.79
N GLU A 310 -11.84 -13.27 -3.00
CA GLU A 310 -12.72 -13.94 -2.03
C GLU A 310 -12.43 -15.44 -1.95
N ARG A 311 -12.47 -15.98 -0.73
CA ARG A 311 -12.36 -17.41 -0.45
C ARG A 311 -13.59 -18.15 -0.98
N THR A 312 -13.57 -18.45 -2.27
CA THR A 312 -14.59 -19.23 -2.95
C THR A 312 -13.98 -20.56 -3.39
N PRO A 313 -14.55 -21.72 -3.00
CA PRO A 313 -14.07 -23.03 -3.46
C PRO A 313 -13.94 -23.11 -4.99
N ASP A 314 -14.83 -22.42 -5.70
CA ASP A 314 -14.89 -22.39 -7.17
C ASP A 314 -13.73 -21.62 -7.84
N ARG A 315 -12.91 -20.90 -7.05
CA ARG A 315 -11.73 -20.18 -7.56
C ARG A 315 -10.43 -20.97 -7.51
N LEU A 316 -10.41 -22.09 -6.79
CA LEU A 316 -9.26 -22.97 -6.83
C LEU A 316 -9.32 -23.77 -8.13
N ARG A 317 -8.24 -23.66 -8.91
CA ARG A 317 -8.03 -24.46 -10.11
C ARG A 317 -7.72 -25.90 -9.76
#